data_AF-A0A2V0P7F2-F1
#
_entry.id   AF-A0A2V0P7F2-F1
#
_cell.length_a   1.000
_cell.length_b   1.000
_cell.length_c   1.000
_cell.angle_alpha   90.00
_cell.angle_beta   90.00
_cell.angle_gamma   90.00
#
_symmetry.space_group_name_H-M   'P 1'
#
loop_
_entity.id
_entity.type
_entity.pdbx_description
1 polymer ?
#
loop_
_entity_poly.entity_id
_entity_poly.type
_entity_poly.pdbx_seq_one_letter_code
_entity_poly.pdbx_strand_id
1 'polypeptide(L)'
;MGSRGLRVFPALQALLLLLSGAAAIEAPCSACLAVASELQRRLDAEKPRNHLDLRHRLDKEGKRYGKVIEYKLSELRAVELLDELCDDAAADYALVTLAGDAAGAGEGEGEEAAGEGARAWVRVKGKGSVIQKLGVSDEETAQRRELETFCGALLDRHEEGLVAALRGDEFGTEAGVAPVLCERIARRCGEGGAAEAEARLAAAIEARGAAAAKAGTVEVDLTGFGGGGGGGGEGSSVGSGSGGAEGGAGLSSDEAPIDEL
;
A
#
# COMPACT_ATOMS: atom_id res chain seq x y z
N MET A 1 -27.24 -51.27 22.24
CA MET A 1 -26.79 -50.59 21.01
C MET A 1 -27.85 -49.56 20.64
N GLY A 2 -27.52 -48.27 20.69
CA GLY A 2 -28.45 -47.19 20.40
C GLY A 2 -27.68 -46.00 19.85
N SER A 3 -27.48 -45.97 18.54
CA SER A 3 -26.82 -44.85 17.86
C SER A 3 -27.83 -43.73 17.67
N ARG A 4 -27.77 -42.71 18.53
CA ARG A 4 -28.52 -41.47 18.36
C ARG A 4 -27.77 -40.58 17.37
N GLY A 5 -28.25 -40.54 16.12
CA GLY A 5 -27.77 -39.61 15.12
C GLY A 5 -28.09 -38.17 15.52
N LEU A 6 -27.05 -37.35 15.70
CA LEU A 6 -27.18 -35.90 15.85
C LEU A 6 -27.75 -35.33 14.54
N ARG A 7 -29.02 -34.92 14.57
CA ARG A 7 -29.60 -34.11 13.50
C ARG A 7 -29.10 -32.68 13.70
N VAL A 8 -28.06 -32.30 12.96
CA VAL A 8 -27.60 -30.92 12.87
C VAL A 8 -28.74 -30.12 12.22
N PHE A 9 -29.34 -29.21 12.98
CA PHE A 9 -30.48 -28.42 12.52
C PHE A 9 -30.05 -27.48 11.37
N PRO A 10 -30.81 -27.40 10.26
CA PRO A 10 -30.50 -26.53 9.12
C PRO A 10 -30.45 -25.03 9.49
N ALA A 11 -31.06 -24.65 10.62
CA ALA A 11 -30.99 -23.30 11.17
C ALA A 11 -29.57 -22.89 11.61
N LEU A 12 -28.75 -23.83 12.09
CA LEU A 12 -27.36 -23.56 12.47
C LEU A 12 -26.47 -23.34 11.24
N GLN A 13 -26.76 -24.04 10.14
CA GLN A 13 -26.06 -23.92 8.87
C GLN A 13 -26.38 -22.59 8.17
N ALA A 14 -27.62 -22.11 8.28
CA ALA A 14 -28.02 -20.79 7.80
C ALA A 14 -27.40 -19.63 8.64
N LEU A 15 -27.24 -19.83 9.95
CA LEU A 15 -26.59 -18.85 10.83
C LEU A 15 -25.09 -18.71 10.56
N LEU A 16 -24.41 -19.79 10.15
CA LEU A 16 -22.99 -19.76 9.77
C LEU A 16 -22.73 -18.98 8.48
N LEU A 17 -23.68 -18.94 7.53
CA LEU A 17 -23.55 -18.20 6.28
C LEU A 17 -23.76 -16.68 6.44
N LEU A 18 -24.50 -16.26 7.47
CA LEU A 18 -24.76 -14.85 7.78
C LEU A 18 -23.56 -14.13 8.44
N LEU A 19 -22.57 -14.86 8.95
CA LEU A 19 -21.34 -14.27 9.50
C LEU A 19 -20.28 -13.93 8.42
N SER A 20 -20.51 -14.31 7.17
CA SER A 20 -19.60 -14.04 6.05
C SER A 20 -19.84 -12.67 5.41
N GLY A 21 -19.94 -11.62 6.23
CA GLY A 21 -20.01 -10.23 5.76
C GLY A 21 -18.68 -9.70 5.23
N ALA A 22 -17.91 -10.51 4.48
CA ALA A 22 -16.83 -9.96 3.69
C ALA A 22 -17.46 -9.17 2.54
N ALA A 23 -17.04 -7.93 2.32
CA ALA A 23 -17.17 -7.33 1.00
C ALA A 23 -16.58 -8.36 0.01
N ALA A 24 -17.46 -9.02 -0.75
CA ALA A 24 -17.07 -10.04 -1.70
C ALA A 24 -16.43 -9.29 -2.85
N ILE A 25 -15.10 -9.20 -2.81
CA ILE A 25 -14.29 -8.64 -3.87
C ILE A 25 -13.63 -9.78 -4.63
N GLU A 26 -13.54 -9.63 -5.94
CA GLU A 26 -12.78 -10.56 -6.76
C GLU A 26 -11.28 -10.48 -6.44
N ALA A 27 -10.61 -11.64 -6.42
CA ALA A 27 -9.19 -11.77 -6.08
C ALA A 27 -8.77 -11.06 -4.75
N PRO A 28 -9.32 -11.49 -3.60
CA PRO A 28 -9.23 -10.76 -2.33
C PRO A 28 -7.81 -10.59 -1.78
N CYS A 29 -6.90 -11.53 -2.05
CA CYS A 29 -5.49 -11.38 -1.70
C CYS A 29 -4.87 -10.22 -2.48
N SER A 30 -5.03 -10.18 -3.81
CA SER A 30 -4.51 -9.08 -4.64
C SER A 30 -5.18 -7.73 -4.32
N ALA A 31 -6.46 -7.72 -3.96
CA ALA A 31 -7.14 -6.51 -3.49
C ALA A 31 -6.52 -5.98 -2.19
N CYS A 32 -6.21 -6.87 -1.25
CA CYS A 32 -5.50 -6.49 -0.04
C CYS A 32 -4.09 -5.98 -0.34
N LEU A 33 -3.37 -6.62 -1.26
CA LEU A 33 -2.04 -6.18 -1.68
C LEU A 33 -2.05 -4.80 -2.33
N ALA A 34 -3.11 -4.44 -3.05
CA ALA A 34 -3.28 -3.08 -3.58
C ALA A 34 -3.36 -2.05 -2.44
N VAL A 35 -4.18 -2.31 -1.40
CA VAL A 35 -4.28 -1.46 -0.21
C VAL A 35 -2.95 -1.41 0.55
N ALA A 36 -2.31 -2.55 0.76
CA ALA A 36 -1.02 -2.65 1.44
C ALA A 36 0.08 -1.87 0.71
N SER A 37 0.11 -1.96 -0.63
CA SER A 37 1.06 -1.25 -1.47
C SER A 37 0.87 0.26 -1.41
N GLU A 38 -0.38 0.74 -1.32
CA GLU A 38 -0.65 2.18 -1.16
C GLU A 38 -0.28 2.68 0.23
N LEU A 39 -0.57 1.89 1.28
CA LEU A 39 -0.14 2.22 2.64
C LEU A 39 1.39 2.24 2.76
N GLN A 40 2.09 1.31 2.11
CA GLN A 40 3.56 1.31 2.05
C GLN A 40 4.09 2.60 1.41
N ARG A 41 3.51 3.02 0.28
CA ARG A 41 3.92 4.27 -0.38
C ARG A 41 3.74 5.50 0.51
N ARG A 42 2.65 5.54 1.27
CA ARG A 42 2.38 6.63 2.22
C ARG A 42 3.34 6.61 3.41
N LEU A 43 3.70 5.43 3.90
CA LEU A 43 4.76 5.28 4.91
C LEU A 43 6.13 5.73 4.37
N ASP A 44 6.48 5.35 3.14
CA ASP A 44 7.75 5.74 2.50
C ASP A 44 7.82 7.26 2.21
N ALA A 45 6.66 7.87 1.95
CA ALA A 45 6.53 9.32 1.72
C ALA A 45 6.30 10.12 3.03
N GLU A 46 6.21 9.45 4.18
CA GLU A 46 5.96 10.07 5.47
C GLU A 46 7.08 11.06 5.81
N LYS A 47 6.71 12.30 6.16
CA LYS A 47 7.68 13.31 6.58
C LYS A 47 8.17 12.99 7.99
N PRO A 48 9.49 12.87 8.24
CA PRO A 48 10.01 12.60 9.58
C PRO A 48 9.57 13.68 10.57
N ARG A 49 8.86 13.28 11.63
CA ARG A 49 8.48 14.13 12.76
C ARG A 49 8.90 13.45 14.06
N ASN A 50 9.48 14.20 14.98
CA ASN A 50 10.01 13.64 16.23
C ASN A 50 8.91 13.57 17.32
N HIS A 51 8.28 14.70 17.65
CA HIS A 51 7.29 14.77 18.71
C HIS A 51 6.11 15.69 18.36
N LEU A 52 4.96 15.37 18.94
CA LEU A 52 3.77 16.21 18.95
C LEU A 52 3.71 16.95 20.30
N ASP A 53 3.82 18.28 20.25
CA ASP A 53 3.76 19.14 21.44
C ASP A 53 2.32 19.61 21.70
N LEU A 54 1.66 19.00 22.69
CA LEU A 54 0.30 19.37 23.08
C LEU A 54 0.27 20.44 24.19
N ARG A 55 1.39 21.09 24.50
CA ARG A 55 1.48 22.11 25.56
C ARG A 55 1.03 23.49 25.07
N HIS A 56 -0.28 23.63 24.90
CA HIS A 56 -0.90 24.84 24.36
C HIS A 56 -1.27 25.88 25.43
N ARG A 57 -1.27 25.51 26.72
CA ARG A 57 -1.66 26.40 27.83
C ARG A 57 -0.47 26.72 28.73
N LEU A 58 -0.43 27.94 29.25
CA LEU A 58 0.53 28.35 30.28
C LEU A 58 -0.12 28.24 31.67
N ASP A 59 0.65 27.80 32.65
CA ASP A 59 0.27 27.87 34.05
C ASP A 59 0.47 29.30 34.61
N LYS A 60 0.12 29.50 35.87
CA LYS A 60 0.22 30.79 36.56
C LYS A 60 1.69 31.25 36.75
N GLU A 61 2.64 30.32 36.64
CA GLU A 61 4.09 30.56 36.63
C GLU A 61 4.64 30.86 35.22
N GLY A 62 3.79 30.85 34.19
CA GLY A 62 4.20 31.10 32.80
C GLY A 62 4.88 29.91 32.12
N LYS A 63 4.86 28.71 32.73
CA LYS A 63 5.38 27.48 32.14
C LYS A 63 4.28 26.79 31.34
N ARG A 64 4.66 26.25 30.18
CA ARG A 64 3.73 25.49 29.33
C ARG A 64 3.42 24.14 29.97
N TYR A 65 2.14 23.85 30.19
CA TYR A 65 1.68 22.55 30.69
C TYR A 65 0.94 21.76 29.61
N GLY A 66 1.10 20.43 29.62
CA GLY A 66 0.55 19.51 28.62
C GLY A 66 1.49 18.32 28.36
N LYS A 67 1.06 17.40 27.49
CA LYS A 67 1.82 16.19 27.15
C LYS A 67 2.64 16.41 25.88
N VAL A 68 3.89 15.97 25.86
CA VAL A 68 4.66 15.79 24.62
C VAL A 68 4.63 14.30 24.31
N ILE A 69 4.22 13.93 23.10
CA ILE A 69 4.07 12.53 22.68
C ILE A 69 4.96 12.31 21.45
N GLU A 70 5.60 11.16 21.34
CA GLU A 70 6.27 10.77 20.10
C GLU A 70 5.25 10.68 18.95
N TYR A 71 5.60 11.23 17.79
CA TYR A 71 4.67 11.23 16.65
C TYR A 71 4.31 9.81 16.20
N LYS A 72 5.27 8.87 16.24
CA LYS A 72 5.05 7.45 15.94
C LYS A 72 3.95 6.79 16.79
N LEU A 73 3.83 7.21 18.05
CA LEU A 73 2.83 6.69 19.00
C LEU A 73 1.52 7.50 18.99
N SER A 74 1.47 8.59 18.23
CA SER A 74 0.30 9.45 18.16
C SER A 74 -0.80 8.83 17.31
N GLU A 75 -2.05 9.03 17.73
CA GLU A 75 -3.22 8.63 16.93
C GLU A 75 -3.31 9.47 15.66
N LEU A 76 -2.81 10.71 15.72
CA LEU A 76 -2.73 11.63 14.59
C LEU A 76 -1.97 11.02 13.41
N ARG A 77 -0.83 10.34 13.64
CA ARG A 77 -0.08 9.67 12.57
C ARG A 77 -0.92 8.61 11.86
N ALA A 78 -1.70 7.83 12.62
CA ALA A 78 -2.57 6.82 12.03
C ALA A 78 -3.67 7.47 11.18
N VAL A 79 -4.29 8.54 11.66
CA VAL A 79 -5.29 9.30 10.88
C VAL A 79 -4.66 9.85 9.60
N GLU A 80 -3.52 10.53 9.67
CA GLU A 80 -2.86 11.10 8.49
C GLU A 80 -2.46 10.04 7.45
N LEU A 81 -2.08 8.82 7.87
CA LEU A 81 -1.72 7.74 6.95
C LEU A 81 -2.94 7.07 6.31
N LEU A 82 -4.03 6.91 7.06
CA LEU A 82 -5.22 6.19 6.63
C LEU A 82 -6.26 7.07 5.92
N ASP A 83 -6.21 8.39 6.13
CA ASP A 83 -7.11 9.36 5.48
C ASP A 83 -6.92 9.35 3.96
N GLU A 84 -8.01 9.29 3.19
CA GLU A 84 -7.98 9.17 1.72
C GLU A 84 -7.24 7.92 1.16
N LEU A 85 -6.75 6.99 2.00
CA LEU A 85 -6.02 5.79 1.56
C LEU A 85 -6.84 4.95 0.57
N CYS A 86 -8.12 4.76 0.87
CA CYS A 86 -9.02 3.98 0.05
C CYS A 86 -9.37 4.68 -1.27
N ASP A 87 -9.46 6.01 -1.26
CA ASP A 87 -9.72 6.79 -2.48
C ASP A 87 -8.54 6.68 -3.45
N ASP A 88 -7.31 6.81 -2.94
CA ASP A 88 -6.09 6.65 -3.72
C ASP A 88 -5.94 5.22 -4.27
N ALA A 89 -6.11 4.22 -3.41
CA ALA A 89 -6.06 2.82 -3.83
C ALA A 89 -7.11 2.51 -4.91
N ALA A 90 -8.33 3.04 -4.77
CA ALA A 90 -9.39 2.85 -5.74
C ALA A 90 -9.12 3.61 -7.06
N ALA A 91 -8.46 4.77 -7.00
CA ALA A 91 -8.14 5.58 -8.17
C ALA A 91 -6.98 5.02 -9.01
N ASP A 92 -6.04 4.33 -8.35
CA ASP A 92 -4.76 3.90 -8.92
C ASP A 92 -4.70 2.43 -9.32
N TYR A 93 -5.69 1.61 -8.95
CA TYR A 93 -5.71 0.18 -9.22
C TYR A 93 -6.95 -0.25 -10.01
N ALA A 94 -6.80 -1.32 -10.79
CA ALA A 94 -7.90 -1.94 -11.54
C ALA A 94 -7.74 -3.46 -11.52
N LEU A 95 -8.85 -4.19 -11.66
CA LEU A 95 -8.82 -5.64 -11.78
C LEU A 95 -8.53 -6.02 -13.23
N VAL A 96 -7.51 -6.85 -13.44
CA VAL A 96 -7.15 -7.35 -14.78
C VAL A 96 -7.15 -8.86 -14.80
N THR A 97 -7.41 -9.42 -15.97
CA THR A 97 -7.22 -10.85 -16.22
C THR A 97 -5.77 -11.10 -16.61
N LEU A 98 -5.02 -11.78 -15.74
CA LEU A 98 -3.70 -12.31 -16.06
C LEU A 98 -3.90 -13.43 -17.10
N ALA A 99 -3.23 -13.29 -18.25
CA ALA A 99 -3.23 -14.36 -19.23
C ALA A 99 -2.45 -15.54 -18.63
N GLY A 100 -3.16 -16.56 -18.16
CA GLY A 100 -2.58 -17.88 -17.93
C GLY A 100 -2.36 -18.56 -19.28
N ASP A 101 -1.25 -19.28 -19.43
CA ASP A 101 -0.98 -20.08 -20.63
C ASP A 101 -2.21 -20.93 -21.00
N ALA A 102 -2.58 -20.90 -22.29
CA ALA A 102 -3.36 -21.97 -22.93
C ALA A 102 -2.55 -23.29 -23.01
N ALA A 103 -1.68 -23.56 -22.04
CA ALA A 103 -0.82 -24.73 -21.94
C ALA A 103 -1.16 -25.49 -20.64
N GLY A 104 -2.39 -25.98 -20.60
CA GLY A 104 -2.92 -26.79 -19.51
C GLY A 104 -4.12 -27.61 -19.97
N ALA A 105 -4.09 -28.13 -21.20
CA ALA A 105 -5.00 -29.18 -21.65
C ALA A 105 -4.63 -30.48 -20.92
N GLY A 106 -5.01 -30.58 -19.65
CA GLY A 106 -5.10 -31.85 -18.95
C GLY A 106 -6.43 -32.49 -19.34
N GLU A 107 -6.39 -33.58 -20.09
CA GLU A 107 -7.54 -34.41 -20.41
C GLU A 107 -8.08 -35.05 -19.11
N GLY A 108 -9.01 -34.35 -18.48
CA GLY A 108 -9.80 -34.85 -17.36
C GLY A 108 -11.26 -34.51 -17.62
N GLU A 109 -12.04 -35.51 -18.01
CA GLU A 109 -13.48 -35.39 -18.24
C GLU A 109 -14.18 -35.06 -16.91
N GLY A 110 -14.46 -33.77 -16.71
CA GLY A 110 -15.21 -33.22 -15.59
C GLY A 110 -15.63 -31.80 -15.93
N GLU A 111 -16.90 -31.66 -16.33
CA GLU A 111 -17.53 -30.42 -16.76
C GLU A 111 -17.65 -29.41 -15.60
N GLU A 112 -16.65 -28.54 -15.44
CA GLU A 112 -16.80 -27.20 -14.85
C GLU A 112 -15.91 -26.20 -15.60
N ALA A 113 -16.58 -25.21 -16.20
CA ALA A 113 -16.11 -23.92 -16.72
C ALA A 113 -14.74 -23.85 -17.46
N ALA A 114 -14.80 -23.50 -18.74
CA ALA A 114 -13.68 -22.98 -19.51
C ALA A 114 -12.86 -21.98 -18.67
N GLY A 115 -11.56 -22.26 -18.50
CA GLY A 115 -10.69 -21.57 -17.56
C GLY A 115 -10.75 -20.05 -17.67
N GLU A 116 -11.41 -19.44 -16.68
CA GLU A 116 -11.37 -18.00 -16.47
C GLU A 116 -9.95 -17.65 -16.03
N GLY A 117 -9.25 -16.82 -16.81
CA GLY A 117 -7.87 -16.43 -16.50
C GLY A 117 -7.76 -15.86 -15.09
N ALA A 118 -6.63 -16.08 -14.41
CA ALA A 118 -6.44 -15.61 -13.04
C ALA A 118 -6.59 -14.08 -12.99
N ARG A 119 -7.54 -13.56 -12.20
CA ARG A 119 -7.73 -12.11 -12.04
C ARG A 119 -6.91 -11.57 -10.88
N ALA A 120 -6.40 -10.34 -11.04
CA ALA A 120 -5.61 -9.68 -10.02
C ALA A 120 -5.79 -8.16 -10.07
N TRP A 121 -5.80 -7.51 -8.90
CA TRP A 121 -5.76 -6.06 -8.79
C TRP A 121 -4.34 -5.57 -9.06
N VAL A 122 -4.20 -4.70 -10.06
CA VAL A 122 -2.91 -4.18 -10.50
C VAL A 122 -2.92 -2.67 -10.54
N ARG A 123 -1.76 -2.07 -10.29
CA ARG A 123 -1.62 -0.63 -10.34
C ARG A 123 -1.64 -0.14 -11.78
N VAL A 124 -2.55 0.78 -12.07
CA VAL A 124 -2.78 1.35 -13.38
C VAL A 124 -2.24 2.78 -13.51
N LYS A 125 -2.10 3.55 -12.43
CA LYS A 125 -1.55 4.92 -12.54
C LYS A 125 -0.19 5.07 -11.86
N GLY A 126 0.53 6.15 -12.20
CA GLY A 126 1.79 6.56 -11.57
C GLY A 126 2.98 5.62 -11.72
N LYS A 127 4.00 5.81 -10.85
CA LYS A 127 5.25 5.03 -10.86
C LYS A 127 5.03 3.55 -10.54
N GLY A 128 5.36 2.68 -11.49
CA GLY A 128 5.12 1.23 -11.41
C GLY A 128 3.80 0.78 -12.03
N SER A 129 3.08 1.66 -12.74
CA SER A 129 1.91 1.29 -13.54
C SER A 129 2.25 0.23 -14.60
N VAL A 130 1.32 -0.69 -14.80
CA VAL A 130 1.42 -1.74 -15.81
C VAL A 130 0.41 -1.61 -16.96
N ILE A 131 -0.30 -0.48 -17.08
CA ILE A 131 -1.33 -0.24 -18.12
C ILE A 131 -0.80 -0.56 -19.52
N GLN A 132 0.37 -0.04 -19.87
CA GLN A 132 0.92 -0.20 -21.22
C GLN A 132 1.30 -1.66 -21.54
N LYS A 133 1.47 -2.51 -20.51
CA LYS A 133 1.84 -3.92 -20.66
C LYS A 133 0.64 -4.87 -20.58
N LEU A 134 -0.46 -4.47 -19.93
CA LEU A 134 -1.64 -5.30 -19.69
C LEU A 134 -2.89 -4.88 -20.48
N GLY A 135 -2.93 -3.70 -21.09
CA GLY A 135 -4.02 -3.29 -21.97
C GLY A 135 -5.35 -3.15 -21.21
N VAL A 136 -5.41 -2.15 -20.33
CA VAL A 136 -6.57 -1.90 -19.47
C VAL A 136 -7.66 -1.13 -20.24
N SER A 137 -8.90 -1.62 -20.24
CA SER A 137 -10.07 -1.00 -20.89
C SER A 137 -10.82 -0.06 -19.95
N ASP A 138 -11.62 0.87 -20.50
CA ASP A 138 -12.43 1.82 -19.71
C ASP A 138 -13.45 1.15 -18.78
N GLU A 139 -13.83 -0.11 -19.06
CA GLU A 139 -14.74 -0.92 -18.25
C GLU A 139 -14.11 -1.32 -16.90
N GLU A 140 -12.77 -1.43 -16.84
CA GLU A 140 -12.01 -1.75 -15.61
C GLU A 140 -11.91 -0.55 -14.64
N THR A 141 -12.29 0.66 -15.08
CA THR A 141 -12.43 1.85 -14.20
C THR A 141 -13.74 1.80 -13.39
N ALA A 142 -14.72 0.97 -13.78
CA ALA A 142 -15.99 0.80 -13.08
C ALA A 142 -15.83 0.07 -11.73
N GLN A 143 -14.73 -0.68 -11.55
CA GLN A 143 -14.47 -1.48 -10.35
C GLN A 143 -13.84 -0.67 -9.21
N ARG A 144 -13.56 0.63 -9.42
CA ARG A 144 -13.09 1.56 -8.38
C ARG A 144 -13.90 1.43 -7.08
N ARG A 145 -15.24 1.46 -7.21
CA ARG A 145 -16.14 1.41 -6.06
C ARG A 145 -16.05 0.10 -5.27
N GLU A 146 -15.73 -1.00 -5.94
CA GLU A 146 -15.59 -2.31 -5.31
C GLU A 146 -14.35 -2.34 -4.41
N LEU A 147 -13.21 -1.86 -4.92
CA LEU A 147 -11.98 -1.76 -4.15
C LEU A 147 -12.10 -0.74 -3.01
N GLU A 148 -12.73 0.41 -3.26
CA GLU A 148 -13.00 1.44 -2.24
C GLU A 148 -13.85 0.87 -1.10
N THR A 149 -14.95 0.18 -1.44
CA THR A 149 -15.84 -0.48 -0.46
C THR A 149 -15.10 -1.58 0.32
N PHE A 150 -14.31 -2.38 -0.38
CA PHE A 150 -13.48 -3.42 0.26
C PHE A 150 -12.45 -2.82 1.21
N CYS A 151 -11.76 -1.75 0.78
CA CYS A 151 -10.77 -1.05 1.58
C CYS A 151 -11.41 -0.45 2.84
N GLY A 152 -12.53 0.25 2.73
CA GLY A 152 -13.24 0.77 3.89
C GLY A 152 -13.61 -0.33 4.88
N ALA A 153 -14.21 -1.42 4.39
CA ALA A 153 -14.55 -2.57 5.23
C ALA A 153 -13.32 -3.27 5.85
N LEU A 154 -12.17 -3.25 5.17
CA LEU A 154 -10.90 -3.77 5.67
C LEU A 154 -10.37 -2.92 6.82
N LEU A 155 -10.32 -1.60 6.64
CA LEU A 155 -9.83 -0.66 7.65
C LEU A 155 -10.74 -0.67 8.89
N ASP A 156 -12.05 -0.58 8.70
CA ASP A 156 -13.03 -0.56 9.79
C ASP A 156 -12.97 -1.84 10.63
N ARG A 157 -12.87 -3.01 9.98
CA ARG A 157 -12.84 -4.29 10.68
C ARG A 157 -11.55 -4.52 11.46
N HIS A 158 -10.46 -3.97 10.97
CA HIS A 158 -9.11 -4.27 11.46
C HIS A 158 -8.41 -3.05 12.09
N GLU A 159 -9.16 -2.00 12.43
CA GLU A 159 -8.66 -0.74 12.97
C GLU A 159 -7.70 -0.97 14.14
N GLU A 160 -8.13 -1.74 15.16
CA GLU A 160 -7.31 -1.99 16.35
C GLU A 160 -5.96 -2.63 16.00
N GLY A 161 -5.98 -3.66 15.14
CA GLY A 161 -4.76 -4.36 14.72
C GLY A 161 -3.86 -3.52 13.84
N LEU A 162 -4.44 -2.71 12.96
CA LEU A 162 -3.73 -1.83 12.03
C LEU A 162 -3.06 -0.68 12.79
N VAL A 163 -3.79 -0.01 13.68
CA VAL A 163 -3.26 1.07 14.52
C VAL A 163 -2.18 0.55 15.46
N ALA A 164 -2.35 -0.66 16.02
CA ALA A 164 -1.31 -1.29 16.83
C ALA A 164 -0.03 -1.54 16.03
N ALA A 165 -0.14 -2.07 14.81
CA ALA A 165 1.01 -2.29 13.93
C ALA A 165 1.71 -0.99 13.51
N LEU A 166 0.95 0.08 13.24
CA LEU A 166 1.50 1.42 12.95
C LEU A 166 2.30 1.97 14.13
N ARG A 167 1.80 1.81 15.36
CA ARG A 167 2.47 2.28 16.58
C ARG A 167 3.68 1.41 16.95
N GLY A 168 3.62 0.11 16.66
CA GLY A 168 4.67 -0.87 16.96
C GLY A 168 5.83 -0.93 15.97
N ASP A 169 5.82 -0.09 14.92
CA ASP A 169 6.79 -0.08 13.83
C ASP A 169 6.90 -1.43 13.08
N GLU A 170 5.83 -2.23 13.10
CA GLU A 170 5.82 -3.58 12.51
C GLU A 170 5.92 -3.55 10.97
N PHE A 171 5.52 -2.42 10.37
CA PHE A 171 5.62 -2.18 8.94
C PHE A 171 6.99 -1.67 8.49
N GLY A 172 7.88 -1.30 9.42
CA GLY A 172 9.25 -0.88 9.12
C GLY A 172 10.22 -2.03 8.82
N THR A 173 9.70 -3.26 8.71
CA THR A 173 10.51 -4.45 8.38
C THR A 173 10.86 -4.48 6.90
N GLU A 174 11.92 -5.21 6.51
CA GLU A 174 12.30 -5.40 5.11
C GLU A 174 11.17 -6.02 4.25
N ALA A 175 10.24 -6.72 4.90
CA ALA A 175 9.11 -7.38 4.25
C ALA A 175 7.91 -6.43 4.00
N GLY A 176 7.91 -5.23 4.58
CA GLY A 176 6.93 -4.17 4.36
C GLY A 176 5.53 -4.45 4.92
N VAL A 177 4.53 -3.71 4.40
CA VAL A 177 3.14 -3.73 4.88
C VAL A 177 2.40 -5.03 4.57
N ALA A 178 2.62 -5.61 3.40
CA ALA A 178 1.84 -6.72 2.86
C ALA A 178 1.73 -7.97 3.78
N PRO A 179 2.82 -8.56 4.30
CA PRO A 179 2.72 -9.74 5.17
C PRO A 179 1.99 -9.42 6.49
N VAL A 180 2.19 -8.22 7.04
CA VAL A 180 1.55 -7.82 8.29
C VAL A 180 0.05 -7.57 8.09
N LEU A 181 -0.33 -6.80 7.07
CA LEU A 181 -1.73 -6.46 6.81
C LEU A 181 -2.50 -7.62 6.20
N CYS A 182 -1.99 -8.24 5.13
CA CYS A 182 -2.77 -9.17 4.31
C CYS A 182 -2.70 -10.62 4.77
N GLU A 183 -1.62 -11.06 5.41
CA GLU A 183 -1.50 -12.44 5.92
C GLU A 183 -1.91 -12.51 7.39
N ARG A 184 -1.36 -11.62 8.24
CA ARG A 184 -1.57 -11.70 9.69
C ARG A 184 -2.86 -11.04 10.18
N ILE A 185 -3.08 -9.76 9.84
CA ILE A 185 -4.21 -8.97 10.36
C ILE A 185 -5.51 -9.34 9.64
N ALA A 186 -5.54 -9.23 8.32
CA ALA A 186 -6.74 -9.41 7.53
C ALA A 186 -6.95 -10.84 7.01
N ARG A 187 -5.88 -11.66 7.01
CA ARG A 187 -5.89 -13.06 6.56
C ARG A 187 -6.55 -13.26 5.18
N ARG A 188 -6.29 -12.33 4.27
CA ARG A 188 -6.76 -12.36 2.88
C ARG A 188 -5.81 -13.14 1.97
N CYS A 189 -4.54 -13.19 2.35
CA CYS A 189 -3.53 -14.04 1.75
C CYS A 189 -3.20 -15.18 2.72
N GLY A 190 -2.91 -16.37 2.19
CA GLY A 190 -2.30 -17.45 2.98
C GLY A 190 -0.87 -17.10 3.38
N GLU A 191 -0.24 -17.94 4.19
CA GLU A 191 1.17 -17.76 4.58
C GLU A 191 2.07 -17.75 3.34
N GLY A 192 2.84 -16.68 3.15
CA GLY A 192 3.65 -16.45 1.94
C GLY A 192 2.83 -16.14 0.68
N GLY A 193 1.51 -16.04 0.79
CA GLY A 193 0.60 -15.77 -0.32
C GLY A 193 0.76 -14.37 -0.89
N ALA A 194 1.23 -13.39 -0.09
CA ALA A 194 1.55 -12.05 -0.59
C ALA A 194 2.70 -12.11 -1.60
N ALA A 195 3.82 -12.72 -1.20
CA ALA A 195 5.01 -12.87 -2.05
C ALA A 195 4.71 -13.72 -3.29
N GLU A 196 3.93 -14.79 -3.15
CA GLU A 196 3.53 -15.62 -4.28
C GLU A 196 2.65 -14.84 -5.28
N ALA A 197 1.68 -14.06 -4.80
CA ALA A 197 0.82 -13.26 -5.66
C ALA A 197 1.60 -12.17 -6.40
N GLU A 198 2.54 -11.50 -5.74
CA GLU A 198 3.45 -10.53 -6.37
C GLU A 198 4.33 -11.19 -7.43
N ALA A 199 4.91 -12.36 -7.14
CA ALA A 199 5.72 -13.12 -8.09
C ALA A 199 4.90 -13.57 -9.31
N ARG A 200 3.66 -14.02 -9.11
CA ARG A 200 2.74 -14.39 -10.20
C ARG A 200 2.39 -13.19 -11.08
N LEU A 201 2.12 -12.04 -10.47
CA LEU A 201 1.86 -10.81 -11.21
C LEU A 201 3.09 -10.37 -12.01
N ALA A 202 4.28 -10.39 -11.39
CA ALA A 202 5.53 -10.08 -12.07
C ALA A 202 5.78 -10.99 -13.28
N ALA A 203 5.62 -12.31 -13.10
CA ALA A 203 5.75 -13.29 -14.17
C ALA A 203 4.73 -13.05 -15.30
N ALA A 204 3.47 -12.72 -14.97
CA ALA A 204 2.44 -12.41 -15.97
C ALA A 204 2.77 -11.15 -16.79
N ILE A 205 3.35 -10.12 -16.14
CA ILE A 205 3.81 -8.90 -16.81
C ILE A 205 4.96 -9.20 -17.77
N GLU A 206 5.94 -10.02 -17.34
CA GLU A 206 7.06 -10.45 -18.17
C GLU A 206 6.61 -11.30 -19.37
N ALA A 207 5.72 -12.28 -19.13
CA ALA A 207 5.17 -13.14 -20.18
C ALA A 207 4.43 -12.34 -21.25
N ARG A 208 3.63 -11.34 -20.86
CA ARG A 208 2.97 -10.43 -21.81
C ARG A 208 3.95 -9.52 -22.54
N GLY A 209 4.98 -9.01 -21.85
CA GLY A 209 6.06 -8.24 -22.50
C GLY A 209 6.79 -9.05 -23.57
N ALA A 210 7.09 -10.32 -23.30
CA ALA A 210 7.69 -11.24 -24.26
C ALA A 210 6.75 -11.58 -25.42
N ALA A 211 5.44 -11.74 -25.17
CA ALA A 211 4.44 -11.95 -26.21
C ALA A 211 4.27 -10.73 -27.12
N ALA A 212 4.26 -9.52 -26.57
CA ALA A 212 4.19 -8.26 -27.32
C ALA A 212 5.45 -8.05 -28.21
N ALA A 213 6.64 -8.38 -27.70
CA ALA A 213 7.88 -8.34 -28.48
C ALA A 213 7.88 -9.36 -29.64
N LYS A 214 7.27 -10.54 -29.44
CA LYS A 214 7.09 -11.55 -30.50
C LYS A 214 6.01 -11.16 -31.53
N ALA A 215 5.02 -10.36 -31.12
CA ALA A 215 3.91 -9.90 -31.97
C ALA A 215 4.28 -8.71 -32.89
N GLY A 216 5.53 -8.23 -32.86
CA GLY A 216 6.03 -7.24 -33.83
C GLY A 216 5.41 -5.85 -33.68
N THR A 217 4.88 -5.51 -32.50
CA THR A 217 4.47 -4.15 -32.18
C THR A 217 5.48 -3.54 -31.22
N VAL A 218 6.05 -2.41 -31.65
CA VAL A 218 7.05 -1.55 -30.98
C VAL A 218 8.50 -1.88 -31.36
N GLU A 219 8.98 -1.25 -32.44
CA GLU A 219 10.35 -0.74 -32.47
C GLU A 219 10.48 0.27 -31.32
N VAL A 220 11.13 -0.15 -30.23
CA VAL A 220 11.67 0.80 -29.26
C VAL A 220 12.92 1.37 -29.91
N ASP A 221 12.82 2.58 -30.43
CA ASP A 221 13.97 3.36 -30.85
C ASP A 221 14.87 3.62 -29.63
N LEU A 222 15.92 2.82 -29.51
CA LEU A 222 16.96 2.96 -28.49
C LEU A 222 18.12 3.85 -28.97
N THR A 223 17.94 4.64 -30.05
CA THR A 223 18.96 5.61 -30.49
C THR A 223 18.70 7.01 -29.94
N GLY A 224 18.71 7.13 -28.61
CA GLY A 224 18.54 8.41 -27.90
C GLY A 224 19.48 8.62 -26.73
N PHE A 225 20.64 7.95 -26.70
CA PHE A 225 21.67 8.20 -25.68
C PHE A 225 23.08 8.07 -26.27
N GLY A 226 23.56 9.16 -26.84
CA GLY A 226 24.91 9.29 -27.38
C GLY A 226 25.24 10.76 -27.58
N GLY A 227 26.08 11.31 -26.71
CA GLY A 227 26.29 12.75 -26.55
C GLY A 227 27.28 13.39 -27.53
N GLY A 228 27.48 14.70 -27.33
CA GLY A 228 28.67 15.41 -27.82
C GLY A 228 28.44 16.83 -28.34
N GLY A 229 28.71 17.83 -27.48
CA GLY A 229 29.62 18.93 -27.83
C GLY A 229 29.06 20.23 -28.45
N GLY A 230 29.21 21.34 -27.71
CA GLY A 230 30.02 22.48 -28.18
C GLY A 230 29.34 23.82 -28.48
N GLY A 231 29.75 24.86 -27.71
CA GLY A 231 29.71 26.30 -28.06
C GLY A 231 28.38 27.01 -27.75
N GLY A 232 28.28 28.16 -27.10
CA GLY A 232 29.21 29.26 -26.80
C GLY A 232 28.39 30.57 -26.97
N GLY A 233 28.43 31.51 -26.03
CA GLY A 233 27.81 32.84 -26.22
C GLY A 233 27.27 33.54 -24.97
N GLU A 234 28.16 34.29 -24.32
CA GLU A 234 28.04 35.60 -23.65
C GLU A 234 26.67 36.25 -23.34
N GLY A 235 26.56 36.88 -22.15
CA GLY A 235 25.54 37.90 -21.86
C GLY A 235 25.41 38.31 -20.38
N SER A 236 26.08 39.40 -19.99
CA SER A 236 26.13 40.05 -18.67
C SER A 236 24.80 40.59 -18.10
N SER A 237 24.67 40.62 -16.77
CA SER A 237 24.37 41.79 -15.90
C SER A 237 23.98 41.31 -14.48
N VAL A 238 24.82 41.50 -13.46
CA VAL A 238 24.89 42.62 -12.49
C VAL A 238 23.58 42.86 -11.69
N GLY A 239 23.65 42.63 -10.38
CA GLY A 239 22.65 43.06 -9.40
C GLY A 239 23.03 42.71 -7.96
N SER A 240 23.77 43.59 -7.31
CA SER A 240 24.22 43.52 -5.91
C SER A 240 23.13 43.90 -4.88
N GLY A 241 23.25 43.37 -3.66
CA GLY A 241 22.68 43.92 -2.42
C GLY A 241 22.67 42.86 -1.30
N SER A 242 23.67 42.79 -0.41
CA SER A 242 23.72 43.42 0.93
C SER A 242 22.41 43.29 1.72
N GLY A 243 22.33 42.78 2.93
CA GLY A 243 23.27 42.45 4.00
C GLY A 243 22.42 42.32 5.28
N GLY A 244 22.86 41.54 6.27
CA GLY A 244 22.08 41.37 7.50
C GLY A 244 22.76 40.41 8.45
N ALA A 245 23.68 40.94 9.24
CA ALA A 245 24.31 40.25 10.36
C ALA A 245 23.42 40.41 11.60
N GLU A 246 23.13 39.31 12.30
CA GLU A 246 22.74 39.35 13.71
C GLU A 246 23.55 38.29 14.46
N GLY A 247 24.41 38.78 15.35
CA GLY A 247 25.06 38.00 16.39
C GLY A 247 24.13 37.86 17.59
N GLY A 248 24.28 36.76 18.32
CA GLY A 248 23.59 36.53 19.58
C GLY A 248 24.33 35.47 20.38
N ALA A 249 24.85 35.87 21.53
CA ALA A 249 25.77 35.12 22.38
C ALA A 249 25.20 33.80 22.90
N GLY A 250 25.97 32.72 22.76
CA GLY A 250 25.79 31.49 23.54
C GLY A 250 26.69 31.54 24.77
N LEU A 251 26.10 31.79 25.93
CA LEU A 251 26.72 31.55 27.23
C LEU A 251 26.57 30.06 27.55
N SER A 252 27.68 29.34 27.52
CA SER A 252 27.84 28.02 28.08
C SER A 252 28.01 28.13 29.59
N SER A 253 27.06 27.60 30.35
CA SER A 253 27.26 27.24 31.74
C SER A 253 26.97 25.75 31.88
N ASP A 254 28.04 25.05 32.21
CA ASP A 254 28.09 23.77 32.91
C ASP A 254 27.02 23.67 34.02
N GLU A 255 26.36 22.51 34.13
CA GLU A 255 26.22 21.83 35.42
C GLU A 255 25.78 20.37 35.23
N ALA A 256 26.74 19.48 35.53
CA ALA A 256 26.74 18.13 36.13
C ALA A 256 25.49 17.20 36.22
N PRO A 257 25.74 15.87 36.31
CA PRO A 257 24.72 14.82 36.41
C PRO A 257 24.25 14.58 37.85
N ILE A 258 23.07 13.99 38.01
CA ILE A 258 22.61 13.41 39.27
C ILE A 258 22.40 11.91 39.08
N ASP A 259 23.29 11.15 39.73
CA ASP A 259 23.18 9.73 40.05
C ASP A 259 22.12 9.46 41.15
N GLU A 260 21.61 8.23 41.10
CA GLU A 260 21.03 7.38 42.17
C GLU A 260 20.36 8.00 43.41
N LEU A 261 19.07 7.72 43.58
CA LEU A 261 18.50 6.80 44.60
C LEU A 261 16.99 6.61 44.40
#